data_AF-A0A2V8B4B4-F1
#
_entry.id   AF-A0A2V8B4B4-F1
#
_cell.length_a   1.000
_cell.length_b   1.000
_cell.length_c   1.000
_cell.angle_alpha   90.00
_cell.angle_beta   90.00
_cell.angle_gamma   90.00
#
_symmetry.space_group_name_H-M   'P 1'
#
loop_
_entity.id
_entity.type
_entity.pdbx_description
1 polymer ?
#
loop_
_entity_poly.entity_id
_entity_poly.type
_entity_poly.pdbx_seq_one_letter_code
_entity_poly.pdbx_strand_id
1 'polypeptide(L)'
;MTEGELTVFGLLTRHGPELNADERAEVKKVARHLLERVRAALILNWRQKAQASAQVRLAIEDVLDEELPRAYTPELFKVKCAAVFEHVFETFSDAEAV
;
A
#
# COMPACT_ATOMS: atom_id res chain seq x y z
N MET A 1 -14.34 -2.18 -6.23
CA MET A 1 -12.91 -2.47 -6.05
C MET A 1 -12.43 -3.18 -7.29
N THR A 2 -11.41 -2.63 -7.91
CA THR A 2 -10.62 -3.24 -8.98
C THR A 2 -9.74 -4.36 -8.43
N GLU A 3 -9.13 -5.15 -9.32
CA GLU A 3 -8.23 -6.24 -8.95
C GLU A 3 -7.05 -5.76 -8.08
N GLY A 4 -6.44 -4.62 -8.44
CA GLY A 4 -5.36 -4.02 -7.65
C GLY A 4 -5.81 -3.62 -6.24
N GLU A 5 -6.98 -2.99 -6.10
CA GLU A 5 -7.54 -2.62 -4.80
C GLU A 5 -7.83 -3.85 -3.93
N LEU A 6 -8.35 -4.93 -4.52
CA LEU A 6 -8.62 -6.18 -3.81
C LEU A 6 -7.34 -6.85 -3.31
N THR A 7 -6.28 -6.83 -4.11
CA THR A 7 -4.99 -7.39 -3.71
C THR A 7 -4.37 -6.59 -2.58
N VAL A 8 -4.34 -5.26 -2.67
CA VAL A 8 -3.84 -4.39 -1.58
C VAL A 8 -4.65 -4.59 -0.31
N PHE A 9 -5.98 -4.60 -0.40
CA PHE A 9 -6.85 -4.91 0.74
C PHE A 9 -6.56 -6.29 1.34
N GLY A 10 -6.33 -7.30 0.49
CA GLY A 10 -5.90 -8.63 0.90
C GLY A 10 -4.59 -8.62 1.69
N LEU A 11 -3.58 -7.87 1.23
CA LEU A 11 -2.30 -7.75 1.94
C LEU A 11 -2.45 -7.08 3.31
N LEU A 12 -3.29 -6.05 3.40
CA LEU A 12 -3.56 -5.35 4.66
C LEU A 12 -4.34 -6.21 5.65
N THR A 13 -5.27 -7.04 5.18
CA THR A 13 -6.14 -7.86 6.06
C THR A 13 -5.56 -9.24 6.38
N ARG A 14 -4.79 -9.85 5.49
CA ARG A 14 -4.23 -11.20 5.67
C ARG A 14 -3.17 -11.20 6.76
N HIS A 15 -3.29 -12.05 7.78
CA HIS A 15 -2.43 -11.99 8.98
C HIS A 15 -2.48 -10.62 9.69
N GLY A 16 -3.58 -9.88 9.53
CA GLY A 16 -3.86 -8.64 10.25
C GLY A 16 -4.65 -8.87 11.54
N PRO A 17 -5.01 -7.79 12.26
CA PRO A 17 -5.84 -7.88 13.45
C PRO A 17 -7.28 -8.26 13.09
N GLU A 18 -8.08 -8.68 14.08
CA GLU A 18 -9.51 -8.87 13.88
C GLU A 18 -10.21 -7.52 13.68
N LEU A 19 -10.67 -7.27 12.45
CA LEU A 19 -11.33 -6.03 12.06
C LEU A 19 -12.85 -6.20 12.12
N ASN A 20 -13.53 -5.24 12.74
CA ASN A 20 -14.99 -5.14 12.68
C ASN A 20 -15.48 -4.61 11.32
N ALA A 21 -16.80 -4.54 11.11
CA ALA A 21 -17.38 -4.14 9.83
C ALA A 21 -17.01 -2.71 9.41
N ASP A 22 -16.91 -1.79 10.36
CA ASP A 22 -16.51 -0.40 10.16
C ASP A 22 -15.02 -0.32 9.81
N GLU A 23 -14.18 -0.98 10.60
CA GLU A 23 -12.72 -1.05 10.34
C GLU A 23 -12.41 -1.69 8.98
N ARG A 24 -13.16 -2.72 8.58
CA ARG A 24 -13.04 -3.31 7.24
C ARG A 24 -13.42 -2.31 6.15
N ALA A 25 -14.43 -1.47 6.38
CA ALA A 25 -14.80 -0.43 5.42
C ALA A 25 -13.70 0.63 5.31
N GLU A 26 -13.07 1.01 6.42
CA GLU A 26 -11.92 1.92 6.43
C GLU A 26 -10.73 1.30 5.68
N VAL A 27 -10.34 0.06 5.97
CA VAL A 27 -9.23 -0.62 5.27
C VAL A 27 -9.48 -0.74 3.75
N LYS A 28 -10.75 -0.84 3.30
CA LYS A 28 -11.08 -0.77 1.87
C LYS A 28 -10.81 0.62 1.27
N LYS A 29 -11.12 1.70 2.01
CA LYS A 29 -10.81 3.07 1.57
C LYS A 29 -9.30 3.27 1.52
N VAL A 30 -8.58 2.84 2.55
CA VAL A 30 -7.11 2.87 2.60
C VAL A 30 -6.51 2.16 1.40
N ALA A 31 -6.97 0.94 1.10
CA ALA A 31 -6.45 0.17 -0.04
C ALA A 31 -6.61 0.89 -1.38
N ARG A 32 -7.74 1.58 -1.57
CA ARG A 32 -7.99 2.39 -2.75
C ARG A 32 -7.08 3.61 -2.80
N HIS A 33 -7.05 4.40 -1.73
CA HIS A 33 -6.27 5.63 -1.67
C HIS A 33 -4.77 5.35 -1.80
N LEU A 34 -4.28 4.28 -1.16
CA LEU A 34 -2.91 3.78 -1.27
C LEU A 34 -2.54 3.47 -2.72
N LEU A 35 -3.42 2.79 -3.46
CA LEU A 35 -3.16 2.47 -4.86
C LEU A 35 -3.11 3.73 -5.74
N GLU A 36 -4.03 4.68 -5.52
CA GLU A 36 -4.02 5.98 -6.20
C GLU A 36 -2.71 6.74 -5.91
N ARG A 37 -2.24 6.70 -4.66
CA ARG A 37 -1.06 7.44 -4.23
C ARG A 37 0.24 6.82 -4.70
N VAL A 38 0.33 5.48 -4.68
CA VAL A 38 1.43 4.73 -5.28
C VAL A 38 1.52 5.05 -6.77
N ARG A 39 0.42 4.96 -7.53
CA ARG A 39 0.42 5.26 -8.97
C ARG A 39 0.91 6.67 -9.28
N ALA A 40 0.55 7.65 -8.45
CA ALA A 40 1.06 9.01 -8.59
C ALA A 40 2.56 9.17 -8.27
N ALA A 41 3.14 8.27 -7.46
CA ALA A 41 4.55 8.26 -7.10
C ALA A 41 5.43 7.45 -8.09
N LEU A 42 4.82 6.61 -8.94
CA LEU A 42 5.52 5.82 -9.96
C LEU A 42 5.98 6.73 -11.11
N ILE A 43 7.18 7.28 -10.99
CA ILE A 43 7.85 8.04 -12.06
C ILE A 43 8.69 7.13 -12.98
N LEU A 44 9.16 7.66 -14.12
CA LEU A 44 10.01 6.92 -15.05
C LEU A 44 11.29 6.36 -14.36
N ASN A 45 11.59 5.07 -14.58
CA ASN A 45 12.71 4.36 -13.98
C ASN A 45 12.67 4.30 -12.44
N TRP A 46 11.47 4.34 -11.83
CA TRP A 46 11.35 4.39 -10.35
C TRP A 46 12.02 3.22 -9.63
N ARG A 47 12.02 2.00 -10.23
CA ARG A 47 12.69 0.82 -9.67
C ARG A 47 14.21 0.91 -9.72
N GLN A 48 14.75 1.62 -10.71
CA GLN A 48 16.19 1.79 -10.91
C GLN A 48 16.74 2.96 -10.10
N LYS A 49 15.92 3.99 -9.88
CA LYS A 49 16.30 5.18 -9.11
C LYS A 49 15.99 4.96 -7.63
N ALA A 50 17.03 4.80 -6.80
CA ALA A 50 16.89 4.64 -5.36
C ALA A 50 16.05 5.75 -4.69
N GLN A 51 16.13 6.99 -5.19
CA GLN A 51 15.30 8.09 -4.67
C GLN A 51 13.81 7.88 -4.97
N ALA A 52 13.48 7.42 -6.17
CA ALA A 52 12.09 7.22 -6.59
C ALA A 52 11.46 6.03 -5.86
N SER A 53 12.17 4.91 -5.72
CA SER A 53 11.70 3.77 -4.93
C SER A 53 11.54 4.12 -3.45
N ALA A 54 12.43 4.95 -2.89
CA ALA A 54 12.26 5.48 -1.54
C ALA A 54 11.01 6.38 -1.41
N GLN A 55 10.69 7.20 -2.42
CA GLN A 55 9.46 8.01 -2.42
C GLN A 55 8.20 7.16 -2.45
N VAL A 56 8.17 6.08 -3.25
CA VAL A 56 7.04 5.13 -3.25
C VAL A 56 6.86 4.49 -1.88
N ARG A 57 7.95 4.06 -1.25
CA ARG A 57 7.91 3.48 0.09
C ARG A 57 7.38 4.49 1.12
N LEU A 58 7.89 5.72 1.11
CA LEU A 58 7.43 6.78 2.00
C LEU A 58 5.94 7.09 1.80
N ALA A 59 5.47 7.14 0.55
CA ALA A 59 4.04 7.35 0.25
C ALA A 59 3.16 6.21 0.79
N ILE A 60 3.67 4.97 0.79
CA ILE A 60 2.97 3.83 1.40
C ILE A 60 2.93 3.96 2.92
N GLU A 61 4.07 4.32 3.54
CA GLU A 61 4.17 4.52 5.00
C GLU A 61 3.23 5.64 5.47
N ASP A 62 3.22 6.78 4.78
CA ASP A 62 2.40 7.96 5.07
C ASP A 62 0.90 7.63 5.05
N VAL A 63 0.41 7.05 3.93
CA VAL A 63 -1.01 6.69 3.79
C VAL A 63 -1.44 5.64 4.83
N LEU A 64 -0.59 4.64 5.08
CA LEU A 64 -0.91 3.63 6.07
C LEU A 64 -0.88 4.18 7.51
N ASP A 65 -0.03 5.16 7.82
CA ASP A 65 0.04 5.75 9.17
C ASP A 65 -1.16 6.66 9.43
N GLU A 66 -1.57 7.43 8.42
CA GLU A 66 -2.71 8.34 8.51
C GLU A 66 -4.06 7.62 8.52
N GLU A 67 -4.22 6.56 7.72
CA GLU A 67 -5.54 5.98 7.45
C GLU A 67 -5.77 4.58 8.07
N LEU A 68 -4.74 3.86 8.54
CA LEU A 68 -5.00 2.56 9.16
C LEU A 68 -5.75 2.71 10.50
N PRO A 69 -6.71 1.80 10.77
CA PRO A 69 -7.39 1.79 12.05
C PRO A 69 -6.43 1.38 13.18
N ARG A 70 -6.76 1.82 14.41
CA ARG A 70 -5.96 1.56 15.62
C ARG A 70 -5.69 0.09 15.94
N ALA A 71 -6.43 -0.84 15.33
CA ALA A 71 -6.18 -2.26 15.44
C ALA A 71 -4.79 -2.67 14.90
N TYR A 72 -4.19 -1.89 14.00
CA TYR A 72 -2.86 -2.16 13.47
C TYR A 72 -1.78 -1.68 14.44
N THR A 73 -1.10 -2.64 15.08
CA THR A 73 0.07 -2.35 15.91
C THR A 73 1.24 -1.85 15.05
N PRO A 74 2.21 -1.12 15.63
CA PRO A 74 3.39 -0.65 14.89
C PRO A 74 4.23 -1.79 14.28
N GLU A 75 4.17 -3.00 14.84
CA GLU A 75 4.79 -4.19 14.27
C GLU A 75 4.06 -4.64 13.00
N LEU A 76 2.72 -4.72 13.06
CA LEU A 76 1.90 -5.06 11.90
C LEU A 76 2.04 -3.99 10.81
N PHE A 77 2.03 -2.71 11.17
CA PHE A 77 2.25 -1.60 10.25
C PHE A 77 3.49 -1.79 9.38
N LYS A 78 4.65 -2.08 10.00
CA LYS A 78 5.91 -2.29 9.26
C LYS A 78 5.84 -3.48 8.32
N VAL A 79 5.24 -4.58 8.77
CA VAL A 79 5.03 -5.78 7.94
C VAL A 79 4.09 -5.48 6.76
N LYS A 80 3.03 -4.70 7.00
CA LYS A 80 2.07 -4.29 5.96
C LYS A 80 2.71 -3.38 4.93
N CYS A 81 3.44 -2.37 5.37
CA CYS A 81 4.17 -1.49 4.47
C CYS A 81 5.14 -2.29 3.59
N ALA A 82 5.91 -3.21 4.17
CA ALA A 82 6.85 -4.03 3.41
C ALA A 82 6.13 -4.92 2.37
N ALA A 83 5.05 -5.59 2.76
CA ALA A 83 4.27 -6.45 1.87
C ALA A 83 3.62 -5.68 0.72
N VAL A 84 3.07 -4.48 0.99
CA VAL A 84 2.52 -3.61 -0.06
C VAL A 84 3.63 -3.14 -1.00
N PHE A 85 4.76 -2.67 -0.45
CA PHE A 85 5.87 -2.20 -1.27
C PHE A 85 6.43 -3.30 -2.17
N GLU A 86 6.62 -4.51 -1.64
CA GLU A 86 7.04 -5.68 -2.41
C GLU A 86 6.06 -5.98 -3.54
N HIS A 87 4.75 -6.03 -3.24
CA HIS A 87 3.72 -6.25 -4.25
C HIS A 87 3.73 -5.18 -5.34
N VAL A 88 3.90 -3.90 -4.98
CA VAL A 88 4.01 -2.80 -5.94
C VAL A 88 5.27 -2.97 -6.80
N PHE A 89 6.40 -3.35 -6.19
CA PHE A 89 7.65 -3.57 -6.89
C PHE A 89 7.60 -4.74 -7.88
N GLU A 90 6.85 -5.80 -7.57
CA GLU A 90 6.64 -6.94 -8.47
C GLU A 90 5.60 -6.66 -9.56
N THR A 91 4.51 -5.98 -9.21
CA THR A 91 3.36 -5.78 -10.10
C THR A 91 3.59 -4.66 -11.11
N PHE A 92 4.15 -3.53 -10.68
CA PHE A 92 4.38 -2.39 -11.56
C PHE A 92 5.74 -2.53 -12.23
N SER A 93 5.73 -3.03 -13.47
CA SER A 93 6.89 -2.99 -14.36
C SER A 93 7.10 -1.57 -14.90
N ASP A 94 8.32 -1.23 -15.32
CA ASP A 94 8.69 0.11 -15.81
C ASP A 94 7.81 0.61 -16.97
N ALA A 95 7.14 -0.30 -17.68
CA ALA A 95 6.23 -0.03 -18.80
C ALA A 95 4.90 0.68 -18.41
N GLU A 96 4.52 0.75 -17.13
CA GLU A 96 3.30 1.46 -16.68
C GLU A 96 3.57 2.88 -16.13
N ALA A 97 4.83 3.34 -16.10
CA ALA A 97 5.14 4.73 -15.75
C ALA A 97 4.83 5.64 -16.95
N VAL A 98 3.60 6.18 -16.99
CA VAL A 98 3.14 7.15 -18.01
C VAL A 98 3.56 8.58 -17.67
#